data_AF-A0A7X9JN65-F1
#
_entry.id   AF-A0A7X9JN65-F1
#
_cell.length_a   1.000
_cell.length_b   1.000
_cell.length_c   1.000
_cell.angle_alpha   90.00
_cell.angle_beta   90.00
_cell.angle_gamma   90.00
#
_symmetry.space_group_name_H-M   'P 1'
#
loop_
_entity.id
_entity.type
_entity.pdbx_description
1 polymer ?
#
loop_
_entity_poly.entity_id
_entity_poly.type
_entity_poly.pdbx_seq_one_letter_code
_entity_poly.pdbx_strand_id
1 'polypeptide(L)'
;MSYLLMFAISITFSSCKKESSENVNQDKIWAEYQLIYDNNTKITYARAIFKFSSITGTILELKDPAKVMFNNDLLSYNPTLGYYEKQYTTFVTSGTFKYTDLDNHTFLNTLTIIDTVGFPAGLDTIIKSTPFELTWTGAPLKANETITVWLNSNVEGDARLFSTNMINSTSIIFPVNQMSQLGVGPYGMLAMERLYNPAITQATSAGGLITIKYKPKTITGIQILN
;
A
#
# COMPACT_ATOMS: atom_id res chain seq x y z
N MET A 1 -4.24 -47.99 -38.86
CA MET A 1 -4.42 -47.61 -37.43
C MET A 1 -3.04 -47.51 -36.82
N SER A 2 -2.55 -46.45 -36.21
CA SER A 2 -3.13 -45.18 -35.77
C SER A 2 -1.94 -44.21 -35.64
N TYR A 3 -2.06 -42.94 -36.08
CA TYR A 3 -1.03 -41.92 -35.88
C TYR A 3 -1.22 -41.30 -34.49
N LEU A 4 -0.18 -41.36 -33.65
CA LEU A 4 -0.15 -40.73 -32.32
C LEU A 4 0.23 -39.25 -32.48
N LEU A 5 -0.75 -38.36 -32.30
CA LEU A 5 -0.56 -36.91 -32.30
C LEU A 5 0.00 -36.48 -30.93
N MET A 6 1.22 -35.94 -30.90
CA MET A 6 1.83 -35.36 -29.70
C MET A 6 1.48 -33.87 -29.65
N PHE A 7 0.64 -33.46 -28.70
CA PHE A 7 0.21 -32.07 -28.53
C PHE A 7 1.25 -31.32 -27.67
N ALA A 8 2.08 -30.50 -28.29
CA ALA A 8 3.00 -29.60 -27.59
C ALA A 8 2.21 -28.37 -27.09
N ILE A 9 1.99 -28.29 -25.78
CA ILE A 9 1.46 -27.09 -25.12
C ILE A 9 2.59 -26.07 -25.05
N SER A 10 2.57 -25.10 -25.97
CA SER A 10 3.40 -23.90 -25.91
C SER A 10 2.86 -22.97 -24.82
N ILE A 11 3.53 -22.96 -23.66
CA ILE A 11 3.34 -21.98 -22.61
C ILE A 11 3.90 -20.65 -23.14
N THR A 12 3.04 -19.75 -23.60
CA THR A 12 3.45 -18.38 -23.92
C THR A 12 3.58 -17.61 -22.61
N PHE A 13 4.82 -17.37 -22.20
CA PHE A 13 5.12 -16.40 -21.16
C PHE A 13 4.73 -15.01 -21.68
N SER A 14 3.58 -14.50 -21.23
CA SER A 14 3.29 -13.07 -21.34
C SER A 14 4.27 -12.35 -20.42
N SER A 15 5.44 -12.02 -20.98
CA SER A 15 6.33 -11.01 -20.43
C SER A 15 5.47 -9.79 -20.11
N CYS A 16 5.53 -9.32 -18.86
CA CYS A 16 4.95 -8.05 -18.46
C CYS A 16 5.63 -6.97 -19.30
N LYS A 17 5.02 -6.65 -20.45
CA LYS A 17 5.56 -5.69 -21.41
C LYS A 17 5.56 -4.33 -20.74
N LYS A 18 6.75 -3.83 -20.46
CA LYS A 18 6.97 -2.44 -20.08
C LYS A 18 6.89 -1.59 -21.33
N GLU A 19 6.30 -0.41 -21.19
CA GLU A 19 6.13 0.53 -22.29
C GLU A 19 6.77 1.87 -21.92
N SER A 20 7.45 2.48 -22.89
CA SER A 20 8.01 3.82 -22.75
C SER A 20 6.90 4.86 -22.85
N SER A 21 6.91 5.86 -21.97
CA SER A 21 5.94 6.96 -22.01
C SER A 21 5.95 7.76 -23.32
N GLU A 22 7.03 7.72 -24.11
CA GLU A 22 7.11 8.40 -25.42
C GLU A 22 6.18 7.78 -26.48
N ASN A 23 5.74 6.54 -26.26
CA ASN A 23 4.90 5.80 -27.19
C ASN A 23 3.40 5.98 -26.94
N VAL A 24 3.02 6.77 -25.93
CA VAL A 24 1.61 6.96 -25.56
C VAL A 24 1.21 8.44 -25.61
N ASN A 25 -0.09 8.68 -25.73
CA ASN A 25 -0.64 10.02 -25.54
C ASN A 25 -0.46 10.46 -24.08
N GLN A 26 0.21 11.59 -23.85
CA GLN A 26 0.53 12.09 -22.51
C GLN A 26 -0.72 12.37 -21.67
N ASP A 27 -1.80 12.88 -22.28
CA ASP A 27 -3.08 13.11 -21.59
C ASP A 27 -3.80 11.81 -21.18
N LYS A 28 -3.32 10.65 -21.67
CA LYS A 28 -3.80 9.33 -21.25
C LYS A 28 -2.94 8.68 -20.19
N ILE A 29 -1.98 9.38 -19.59
CA ILE A 29 -1.17 8.83 -18.51
C ILE A 29 -1.91 8.97 -17.18
N TRP A 30 -2.30 7.83 -16.61
CA TRP A 30 -2.84 7.72 -15.26
C TRP A 30 -1.69 7.71 -14.24
N ALA A 31 -1.81 8.48 -13.16
CA ALA A 31 -0.75 8.62 -12.16
C ALA A 31 -1.21 8.18 -10.76
N GLU A 32 -0.37 7.43 -10.06
CA GLU A 32 -0.52 7.13 -8.65
C GLU A 32 0.63 7.72 -7.85
N TYR A 33 0.30 8.39 -6.75
CA TYR A 33 1.27 8.94 -5.82
C TYR A 33 1.08 8.30 -4.45
N GLN A 34 2.17 7.84 -3.84
CA GLN A 34 2.14 7.23 -2.52
C GLN A 34 3.11 7.92 -1.55
N LEU A 35 2.63 8.21 -0.34
CA LEU A 35 3.45 8.65 0.79
C LEU A 35 3.24 7.67 1.94
N ILE A 36 4.27 6.88 2.25
CA ILE A 36 4.17 5.75 3.18
C ILE A 36 5.23 5.91 4.26
N TYR A 37 4.82 6.00 5.52
CA TYR A 37 5.75 5.88 6.65
C TYR A 37 5.67 4.50 7.28
N ASP A 38 6.82 3.82 7.40
CA ASP A 38 6.94 2.55 8.11
C ASP A 38 7.74 2.74 9.41
N ASN A 39 7.04 2.68 10.54
CA ASN A 39 7.64 2.88 11.85
C ASN A 39 8.45 1.66 12.34
N ASN A 40 8.43 0.53 11.62
CA ASN A 40 9.33 -0.59 11.87
C ASN A 40 10.75 -0.31 11.40
N THR A 41 10.89 0.26 10.19
CA THR A 41 12.17 0.60 9.55
C THR A 41 12.58 2.06 9.76
N LYS A 42 11.65 2.91 10.21
CA LYS A 42 11.79 4.38 10.31
C LYS A 42 12.02 5.05 8.95
N ILE A 43 11.46 4.49 7.89
CA ILE A 43 11.62 5.00 6.53
C ILE A 43 10.29 5.59 6.04
N THR A 44 10.36 6.77 5.43
CA THR A 44 9.30 7.30 4.57
C THR A 44 9.62 6.98 3.11
N TYR A 45 8.66 6.40 2.40
CA TYR A 45 8.72 6.13 0.97
C TYR A 45 7.83 7.12 0.24
N ALA A 46 8.42 7.91 -0.67
CA ALA A 46 7.69 8.67 -1.67
C ALA A 46 7.74 7.88 -2.98
N ARG A 47 6.59 7.40 -3.46
CA ARG A 47 6.49 6.59 -4.68
C ARG A 47 5.57 7.21 -5.70
N ALA A 48 5.89 7.00 -6.98
CA ALA A 48 4.99 7.31 -8.08
C ALA A 48 4.92 6.15 -9.08
N ILE A 49 3.74 5.88 -9.61
CA ILE A 49 3.51 4.88 -10.65
C ILE A 49 2.76 5.56 -11.79
N PHE A 50 3.18 5.31 -13.03
CA PHE A 50 2.53 5.82 -14.22
C PHE A 50 2.00 4.64 -15.02
N LYS A 51 0.76 4.76 -15.49
CA LYS A 51 0.09 3.72 -16.26
C LYS A 51 -0.59 4.30 -17.48
N PHE A 52 -0.68 3.51 -18.55
CA PHE A 52 -1.44 3.90 -19.72
C PHE A 52 -2.95 3.77 -19.48
N SER A 53 -3.68 4.87 -19.69
CA SER A 53 -5.13 5.02 -19.75
C SER A 53 -5.95 4.79 -18.47
N SER A 54 -5.52 3.95 -17.51
CA SER A 54 -6.31 3.67 -16.30
C SER A 54 -5.49 3.02 -15.17
N ILE A 55 -6.15 2.81 -14.02
CA ILE A 55 -5.58 2.11 -12.86
C ILE A 55 -5.11 0.67 -13.15
N THR A 56 -5.73 -0.01 -14.12
CA THR A 56 -5.33 -1.35 -14.58
C THR A 56 -4.45 -1.33 -15.84
N GLY A 57 -3.99 -0.15 -16.24
CA GLY A 57 -3.18 0.05 -17.42
C GLY A 57 -1.77 -0.53 -17.34
N THR A 58 -1.11 -0.59 -18.51
CA THR A 58 0.30 -0.95 -18.64
C THR A 58 1.18 0.03 -17.87
N ILE A 59 2.12 -0.46 -17.06
CA ILE A 59 3.09 0.38 -16.35
C ILE A 59 4.04 1.05 -17.35
N LEU A 60 4.24 2.35 -17.16
CA LEU A 60 5.07 3.20 -17.99
C LEU A 60 6.36 3.58 -17.29
N GLU A 61 7.45 3.53 -18.04
CA GLU A 61 8.69 4.23 -17.71
C GLU A 61 8.69 5.60 -18.39
N LEU A 62 8.80 6.66 -17.59
CA LEU A 62 8.97 8.03 -18.04
C LEU A 62 10.29 8.17 -18.83
N LYS A 63 10.18 8.74 -20.03
CA LYS A 63 11.29 9.03 -20.91
C LYS A 63 11.70 10.48 -20.73
N ASP A 64 13.00 10.77 -20.77
CA ASP A 64 13.49 12.15 -20.75
C ASP A 64 12.85 13.01 -21.87
N PRO A 65 12.42 14.27 -21.59
CA PRO A 65 12.60 15.02 -20.34
C PRO A 65 11.50 14.83 -19.27
N ALA A 66 10.55 13.93 -19.47
CA ALA A 66 9.51 13.65 -18.48
C ALA A 66 10.12 13.10 -17.19
N LYS A 67 9.61 13.56 -16.05
CA LYS A 67 10.18 13.25 -14.74
C LYS A 67 9.19 13.43 -13.62
N VAL A 68 9.46 12.78 -12.48
CA VAL A 68 8.72 12.96 -11.24
C VAL A 68 9.66 13.26 -10.08
N MET A 69 9.27 14.25 -9.29
CA MET A 69 10.03 14.72 -8.13
C MET A 69 9.14 14.73 -6.89
N PHE A 70 9.72 14.60 -5.70
CA PHE A 70 9.07 14.83 -4.41
C PHE A 70 9.91 15.81 -3.60
N ASN A 71 9.34 16.94 -3.18
CA ASN A 71 10.08 18.00 -2.45
C ASN A 71 11.39 18.43 -3.15
N ASN A 72 11.40 18.49 -4.48
CA ASN A 72 12.55 18.77 -5.34
C ASN A 72 13.62 17.66 -5.43
N ASP A 73 13.41 16.50 -4.82
CA ASP A 73 14.23 15.31 -5.08
C ASP A 73 13.68 14.56 -6.28
N LEU A 74 14.54 14.21 -7.24
CA LEU A 74 14.18 13.32 -8.34
C LEU A 74 13.95 11.90 -7.81
N LEU A 75 12.85 11.25 -8.21
CA LEU A 75 12.63 9.84 -7.89
C LEU A 75 13.29 8.95 -8.94
N SER A 76 13.87 7.85 -8.49
CA SER A 76 14.51 6.86 -9.36
C SER A 76 13.54 5.76 -9.75
N TYR A 77 13.52 5.36 -11.02
CA TYR A 77 12.74 4.23 -11.48
C TYR A 77 13.34 2.90 -11.00
N ASN A 78 12.52 2.04 -10.43
CA ASN A 78 12.83 0.66 -10.12
C ASN A 78 12.24 -0.24 -11.22
N PRO A 79 13.06 -0.77 -12.14
CA PRO A 79 12.56 -1.56 -13.26
C PRO A 79 12.01 -2.92 -12.81
N THR A 80 12.42 -3.46 -11.67
CA THR A 80 11.91 -4.76 -11.18
C THR A 80 10.48 -4.62 -10.65
N LEU A 81 10.17 -3.50 -10.01
CA LEU A 81 8.89 -3.27 -9.34
C LEU A 81 7.95 -2.33 -10.10
N GLY A 82 8.44 -1.63 -11.12
CA GLY A 82 7.62 -0.80 -12.01
C GLY A 82 7.12 0.49 -11.34
N TYR A 83 7.94 1.10 -10.48
CA TYR A 83 7.60 2.37 -9.83
C TYR A 83 8.82 3.28 -9.66
N TYR A 84 8.56 4.56 -9.47
CA TYR A 84 9.53 5.57 -9.08
C TYR A 84 9.56 5.68 -7.55
N GLU A 85 10.74 5.82 -6.94
CA GLU A 85 10.84 5.95 -5.48
C GLU A 85 11.99 6.84 -5.02
N LYS A 86 11.75 7.52 -3.90
CA LYS A 86 12.77 8.08 -3.02
C LYS A 86 12.45 7.67 -1.59
N GLN A 87 13.49 7.30 -0.84
CA GLN A 87 13.40 6.97 0.58
C GLN A 87 13.98 8.08 1.44
N TYR A 88 13.35 8.34 2.58
CA TYR A 88 13.80 9.27 3.61
C TYR A 88 13.92 8.53 4.94
N THR A 89 15.05 8.72 5.64
CA THR A 89 15.32 8.11 6.96
C THR A 89 14.67 8.87 8.13
N THR A 90 13.75 9.77 7.81
CA THR A 90 12.98 10.57 8.77
C THR A 90 11.49 10.38 8.52
N PHE A 91 10.67 10.75 9.50
CA PHE A 91 9.22 10.81 9.31
C PHE A 91 8.85 12.07 8.54
N VAL A 92 8.63 11.94 7.23
CA VAL A 92 8.18 13.03 6.37
C VAL A 92 6.67 13.07 6.40
N THR A 93 6.12 14.05 7.11
CA THR A 93 4.66 14.17 7.32
C THR A 93 3.94 14.78 6.12
N SER A 94 4.63 15.55 5.27
CA SER A 94 4.04 16.18 4.09
C SER A 94 5.06 16.39 2.98
N GLY A 95 4.59 16.40 1.74
CA GLY A 95 5.38 16.85 0.60
C GLY A 95 4.60 16.86 -0.70
N THR A 96 5.21 17.43 -1.73
CA THR A 96 4.57 17.64 -3.03
C THR A 96 5.25 16.81 -4.10
N PHE A 97 4.46 15.96 -4.75
CA PHE A 97 4.83 15.34 -6.02
C PHE A 97 4.70 16.35 -7.14
N LYS A 98 5.73 16.44 -7.97
CA LYS A 98 5.77 17.22 -9.21
C LYS A 98 6.06 16.27 -10.35
N TYR A 99 5.06 15.99 -11.18
CA TYR A 99 5.22 15.25 -12.42
C TYR A 99 5.25 16.24 -13.58
N THR A 100 6.25 16.14 -14.46
CA THR A 100 6.31 16.86 -15.73
C THR A 100 6.31 15.83 -16.86
N ASP A 101 5.41 15.98 -17.82
CA ASP A 101 5.26 15.08 -18.98
C ASP A 101 6.16 15.50 -20.18
N LEU A 102 6.06 14.78 -21.30
CA LEU A 102 6.81 15.10 -22.52
C LEU A 102 6.31 16.36 -23.25
N ASP A 103 5.07 16.78 -22.97
CA ASP A 103 4.46 17.99 -23.52
C ASP A 103 4.74 19.23 -22.63
N ASN A 104 5.58 19.06 -21.59
CA ASN A 104 5.93 20.04 -20.57
C ASN A 104 4.77 20.50 -19.66
N HIS A 105 3.65 19.78 -19.61
CA HIS A 105 2.65 19.99 -18.57
C HIS A 105 3.20 19.54 -17.23
N THR A 106 2.81 20.23 -16.17
CA THR A 106 3.22 19.91 -14.81
C THR A 106 2.02 19.72 -13.90
N PHE A 107 2.00 18.61 -13.18
CA PHE A 107 0.98 18.24 -12.22
C PHE A 107 1.58 18.22 -10.81
N LEU A 108 0.95 18.96 -9.89
CA LEU A 108 1.35 19.09 -8.50
C LEU A 108 0.30 18.44 -7.60
N ASN A 109 0.75 17.49 -6.78
CA ASN A 109 -0.09 16.81 -5.79
C ASN A 109 0.62 16.78 -4.43
N THR A 110 0.02 17.46 -3.44
CA THR A 110 0.54 17.46 -2.07
C THR A 110 -0.11 16.34 -1.26
N LEU A 111 0.72 15.53 -0.62
CA LEU A 111 0.31 14.43 0.24
C LEU A 111 0.70 14.77 1.68
N THR A 112 -0.19 14.49 2.63
CA THR A 112 0.06 14.73 4.05
C THR A 112 -0.45 13.57 4.89
N ILE A 113 0.43 13.02 5.74
CA ILE A 113 0.06 12.08 6.80
C ILE A 113 -0.51 12.91 7.95
N ILE A 114 -1.84 13.04 7.98
CA ILE A 114 -2.56 13.85 8.98
C ILE A 114 -2.64 13.11 10.31
N ASP A 115 -3.10 11.86 10.28
CA ASP A 115 -3.34 11.06 11.46
C ASP A 115 -2.46 9.81 11.47
N THR A 116 -1.93 9.49 12.65
CA THR A 116 -1.21 8.24 12.91
C THR A 116 -2.15 7.21 13.54
N VAL A 117 -1.66 5.98 13.70
CA VAL A 117 -2.34 4.93 14.46
C VAL A 117 -1.32 4.14 15.26
N GLY A 118 -1.69 3.60 16.41
CA GLY A 118 -0.83 2.72 17.21
C GLY A 118 -1.61 1.72 18.04
N PHE A 119 -0.93 0.69 18.50
CA PHE A 119 -1.51 -0.27 19.44
C PHE A 119 -1.67 0.34 20.84
N PRO A 120 -2.64 -0.15 21.65
CA PRO A 120 -2.78 0.28 23.04
C PRO A 120 -1.59 -0.21 23.87
N ALA A 121 -1.21 0.56 24.88
CA ALA A 121 -0.12 0.19 25.77
C ALA A 121 -0.48 -1.08 26.57
N GLY A 122 0.50 -1.98 26.75
CA GLY A 122 0.33 -3.20 27.53
C GLY A 122 -0.43 -4.33 26.83
N LEU A 123 -0.75 -4.20 25.53
CA LEU A 123 -1.33 -5.31 24.78
C LEU A 123 -0.30 -6.44 24.61
N ASP A 124 -0.52 -7.55 25.33
CA ASP A 124 0.36 -8.72 25.33
C ASP A 124 -0.37 -10.06 25.13
N THR A 125 -1.70 -10.10 25.26
CA THR A 125 -2.48 -11.35 25.28
C THR A 125 -3.78 -11.22 24.48
N ILE A 126 -4.14 -12.27 23.74
CA ILE A 126 -5.40 -12.42 23.01
C ILE A 126 -6.02 -13.78 23.34
N ILE A 127 -7.30 -13.78 23.70
CA ILE A 127 -8.11 -14.98 23.92
C ILE A 127 -8.86 -15.32 22.64
N LYS A 128 -8.55 -16.45 22.00
CA LYS A 128 -9.08 -16.80 20.67
C LYS A 128 -10.50 -17.38 20.70
N SER A 129 -11.00 -17.83 21.85
CA SER A 129 -12.36 -18.38 22.01
C SER A 129 -13.46 -17.33 22.19
N THR A 130 -13.12 -16.06 22.34
CA THR A 130 -14.08 -14.95 22.51
C THR A 130 -13.76 -13.85 21.51
N PRO A 131 -14.72 -13.08 20.96
CA PRO A 131 -14.42 -11.92 20.14
C PRO A 131 -13.44 -10.96 20.85
N PHE A 132 -12.50 -10.39 20.10
CA PHE A 132 -11.53 -9.43 20.63
C PHE A 132 -11.76 -8.07 19.98
N GLU A 133 -11.89 -7.03 20.78
CA GLU A 133 -11.97 -5.66 20.29
C GLU A 133 -10.59 -5.00 20.42
N LEU A 134 -9.96 -4.72 19.28
CA LEU A 134 -8.74 -3.94 19.26
C LEU A 134 -9.09 -2.45 19.17
N THR A 135 -9.02 -1.75 20.31
CA THR A 135 -8.94 -0.28 20.32
C THR A 135 -7.56 0.17 19.87
N TRP A 136 -7.44 1.29 19.15
CA TRP A 136 -6.14 1.88 18.79
C TRP A 136 -5.91 3.24 19.44
N THR A 137 -4.64 3.64 19.49
CA THR A 137 -4.24 5.02 19.77
C THR A 137 -4.19 5.81 18.46
N GLY A 138 -4.56 7.09 18.52
CA GLY A 138 -4.67 7.97 17.34
C GLY A 138 -6.08 8.51 17.15
N ALA A 139 -6.26 9.34 16.12
CA ALA A 139 -7.56 9.93 15.83
C ALA A 139 -8.58 8.87 15.35
N PRO A 140 -9.89 9.09 15.58
CA PRO A 140 -10.94 8.30 14.94
C PRO A 140 -10.82 8.31 13.41
N LEU A 141 -11.36 7.28 12.76
CA LEU A 141 -11.38 7.21 11.29
C LEU A 141 -12.26 8.31 10.68
N LYS A 142 -11.82 8.87 9.57
CA LYS A 142 -12.50 9.86 8.75
C LYS A 142 -12.89 9.24 7.40
N ALA A 143 -13.58 10.03 6.56
CA ALA A 143 -13.87 9.61 5.20
C ALA A 143 -12.58 9.30 4.42
N ASN A 144 -12.65 8.27 3.56
CA ASN A 144 -11.53 7.75 2.75
C ASN A 144 -10.38 7.14 3.56
N GLU A 145 -10.60 6.80 4.82
CA GLU A 145 -9.62 6.10 5.63
C GLU A 145 -10.00 4.64 5.87
N THR A 146 -8.99 3.81 6.10
CA THR A 146 -9.15 2.41 6.49
C THR A 146 -8.03 2.03 7.45
N ILE A 147 -8.36 1.31 8.51
CA ILE A 147 -7.37 0.58 9.31
C ILE A 147 -7.44 -0.88 8.93
N THR A 148 -6.28 -1.47 8.67
CA THR A 148 -6.11 -2.91 8.44
C THR A 148 -5.15 -3.46 9.48
N VAL A 149 -5.50 -4.60 10.05
CA VAL A 149 -4.71 -5.30 11.06
C VAL A 149 -4.50 -6.75 10.63
N TRP A 150 -3.27 -7.21 10.68
CA TRP A 150 -2.89 -8.61 10.51
C TRP A 150 -2.53 -9.19 11.86
N LEU A 151 -3.14 -10.32 12.20
CA LEU A 151 -2.85 -11.13 13.38
C LEU A 151 -2.36 -12.50 12.93
N ASN A 152 -1.13 -12.84 13.26
CA ASN A 152 -0.55 -14.15 13.00
C ASN A 152 -0.24 -14.83 14.33
N SER A 153 -0.43 -16.15 14.43
CA SER A 153 0.11 -16.91 15.56
C SER A 153 1.51 -17.46 15.24
N ASN A 154 1.95 -18.39 16.08
CA ASN A 154 3.12 -19.25 15.86
C ASN A 154 2.90 -20.35 14.80
N VAL A 155 1.70 -20.50 14.24
CA VAL A 155 1.36 -21.51 13.23
C VAL A 155 1.45 -20.90 11.83
N GLU A 156 2.20 -21.54 10.95
CA GLU A 156 2.32 -21.11 9.56
C GLU A 156 0.96 -21.17 8.84
N GLY A 157 0.65 -20.12 8.05
CA GLY A 157 -0.57 -20.06 7.24
C GLY A 157 -1.84 -19.66 7.99
N ASP A 158 -1.76 -19.30 9.27
CA ASP A 158 -2.92 -18.95 10.08
C ASP A 158 -3.20 -17.45 10.22
N ALA A 159 -2.49 -16.63 9.44
CA ALA A 159 -2.67 -15.18 9.40
C ALA A 159 -4.14 -14.77 9.21
N ARG A 160 -4.64 -13.85 10.03
CA ARG A 160 -5.97 -13.24 9.90
C ARG A 160 -5.85 -11.77 9.59
N LEU A 161 -6.72 -11.30 8.70
CA LEU A 161 -6.81 -9.91 8.29
C LEU A 161 -8.14 -9.35 8.74
N PHE A 162 -8.10 -8.24 9.46
CA PHE A 162 -9.26 -7.49 9.89
C PHE A 162 -9.14 -6.08 9.34
N SER A 163 -10.22 -5.54 8.78
CA SER A 163 -10.25 -4.14 8.32
C SER A 163 -11.53 -3.42 8.71
N THR A 164 -11.42 -2.11 8.92
CA THR A 164 -12.57 -1.23 9.14
C THR A 164 -12.32 0.13 8.48
N ASN A 165 -13.37 0.69 7.89
CA ASN A 165 -13.43 2.03 7.33
C ASN A 165 -14.61 2.84 7.91
N MET A 166 -15.14 2.38 9.05
CA MET A 166 -16.27 3.03 9.70
C MET A 166 -15.85 4.39 10.27
N ILE A 167 -16.44 5.46 9.75
CA ILE A 167 -16.20 6.83 10.20
C ILE A 167 -16.50 6.95 11.69
N ASN A 168 -15.65 7.71 12.40
CA ASN A 168 -15.61 7.88 13.85
C ASN A 168 -15.25 6.63 14.66
N SER A 169 -14.92 5.50 14.03
CA SER A 169 -14.44 4.34 14.78
C SER A 169 -13.10 4.64 15.44
N THR A 170 -12.88 4.06 16.62
CA THR A 170 -11.61 3.98 17.34
C THR A 170 -11.21 2.54 17.67
N SER A 171 -11.95 1.57 17.14
CA SER A 171 -11.73 0.14 17.35
C SER A 171 -12.13 -0.72 16.16
N ILE A 172 -11.67 -1.97 16.19
CA ILE A 172 -12.03 -3.00 15.23
C ILE A 172 -12.28 -4.32 15.97
N ILE A 173 -13.34 -5.03 15.56
CA ILE A 173 -13.70 -6.33 16.14
C ILE A 173 -13.03 -7.44 15.35
N PHE A 174 -12.34 -8.33 16.07
CA PHE A 174 -11.84 -9.60 15.58
C PHE A 174 -12.85 -10.68 15.94
N PRO A 175 -13.67 -11.14 14.99
CA PRO A 175 -14.73 -12.09 15.30
C PRO A 175 -14.18 -13.48 15.62
N VAL A 176 -14.85 -14.17 16.55
CA VAL A 176 -14.43 -15.48 17.07
C VAL A 176 -14.26 -16.54 15.98
N ASN A 177 -15.06 -16.49 14.91
CA ASN A 177 -14.98 -17.47 13.81
C ASN A 177 -13.66 -17.39 13.02
N GLN A 178 -12.99 -16.24 13.04
CA GLN A 178 -11.66 -16.07 12.44
C GLN A 178 -10.57 -16.36 13.47
N MET A 179 -10.74 -15.88 14.70
CA MET A 179 -9.75 -16.07 15.76
C MET A 179 -9.62 -17.52 16.22
N SER A 180 -10.71 -18.29 16.24
CA SER A 180 -10.71 -19.71 16.62
C SER A 180 -9.79 -20.56 15.74
N GLN A 181 -9.40 -20.04 14.57
CA GLN A 181 -8.51 -20.69 13.63
C GLN A 181 -7.02 -20.41 13.87
N LEU A 182 -6.68 -19.49 14.78
CA LEU A 182 -5.31 -19.18 15.17
C LEU A 182 -4.70 -20.29 16.03
N GLY A 183 -3.40 -20.56 15.90
CA GLY A 183 -2.66 -21.36 16.87
C GLY A 183 -2.60 -20.71 18.26
N VAL A 184 -2.39 -21.52 19.30
CA VAL A 184 -2.04 -21.02 20.64
C VAL A 184 -0.53 -20.97 20.79
N GLY A 185 -0.03 -19.96 21.50
CA GLY A 185 1.40 -19.85 21.77
C GLY A 185 1.89 -18.43 22.07
N PRO A 186 3.17 -18.30 22.45
CA PRO A 186 3.73 -17.05 22.97
C PRO A 186 4.30 -16.10 21.92
N TYR A 187 4.14 -16.40 20.63
CA TYR A 187 4.83 -15.71 19.54
C TYR A 187 3.88 -15.12 18.51
N GLY A 188 2.70 -14.69 18.94
CA GLY A 188 1.76 -13.95 18.09
C GLY A 188 2.35 -12.62 17.63
N MET A 189 1.93 -12.18 16.44
CA MET A 189 2.33 -10.92 15.83
C MET A 189 1.10 -10.12 15.42
N LEU A 190 1.10 -8.83 15.77
CA LEU A 190 0.14 -7.85 15.31
C LEU A 190 0.84 -6.79 14.45
N ALA A 191 0.45 -6.69 13.18
CA ALA A 191 0.83 -5.61 12.29
C ALA A 191 -0.40 -4.77 11.94
N MET A 192 -0.25 -3.46 11.83
CA MET A 192 -1.36 -2.54 11.53
C MET A 192 -0.92 -1.51 10.50
N GLU A 193 -1.84 -1.05 9.67
CA GLU A 193 -1.68 0.15 8.86
C GLU A 193 -2.94 1.02 8.91
N ARG A 194 -2.75 2.34 8.90
CA ARG A 194 -3.78 3.32 8.55
C ARG A 194 -3.53 3.79 7.13
N LEU A 195 -4.53 3.65 6.28
CA LEU A 195 -4.55 4.07 4.88
C LEU A 195 -5.51 5.27 4.75
N TYR A 196 -5.11 6.27 3.97
CA TYR A 196 -5.94 7.39 3.55
C TYR A 196 -5.84 7.58 2.04
N ASN A 197 -6.99 7.67 1.35
CA ASN A 197 -7.08 7.85 -0.10
C ASN A 197 -7.86 9.12 -0.47
N PRO A 198 -7.27 10.32 -0.34
CA PRO A 198 -7.92 11.54 -0.80
C PRO A 198 -8.08 11.56 -2.32
N ALA A 199 -8.96 12.44 -2.80
CA ALA A 199 -9.04 12.75 -4.22
C ALA A 199 -7.72 13.36 -4.71
N ILE A 200 -7.33 12.99 -5.92
CA ILE A 200 -6.18 13.60 -6.60
C ILE A 200 -6.49 15.07 -6.91
N THR A 201 -5.51 15.96 -6.74
CA THR A 201 -5.70 17.41 -6.97
C THR A 201 -5.47 17.78 -8.43
N GLN A 202 -4.40 17.26 -9.03
CA GLN A 202 -4.06 17.50 -10.44
C GLN A 202 -3.74 16.18 -11.13
N ALA A 203 -4.37 15.96 -12.28
CA ALA A 203 -4.18 14.78 -13.11
C ALA A 203 -4.45 15.11 -14.57
N THR A 204 -4.04 14.22 -15.46
CA THR A 204 -4.47 14.20 -16.87
C THR A 204 -5.95 13.78 -16.98
N SER A 205 -6.49 13.72 -18.21
CA SER A 205 -7.84 13.19 -18.41
C SER A 205 -8.00 11.72 -18.03
N ALA A 206 -6.90 10.96 -17.89
CA ALA A 206 -6.95 9.58 -17.39
C ALA A 206 -7.23 9.52 -15.88
N GLY A 207 -6.99 10.59 -15.13
CA GLY A 207 -7.14 10.63 -13.68
C GLY A 207 -5.95 10.06 -12.92
N GLY A 208 -6.15 9.73 -11.64
CA GLY A 208 -5.09 9.22 -10.79
C GLY A 208 -5.56 8.83 -9.39
N LEU A 209 -4.61 8.42 -8.57
CA LEU A 209 -4.84 7.97 -7.19
C LEU A 209 -3.80 8.54 -6.24
N ILE A 210 -4.23 8.91 -5.04
CA ILE A 210 -3.35 9.21 -3.92
C ILE A 210 -3.51 8.12 -2.87
N THR A 211 -2.38 7.60 -2.38
CA THR A 211 -2.32 6.61 -1.31
C THR A 211 -1.39 7.11 -0.20
N ILE A 212 -1.94 7.38 0.97
CA ILE A 212 -1.16 7.81 2.13
C ILE A 212 -1.25 6.70 3.17
N LYS A 213 -0.09 6.25 3.70
CA LYS A 213 -0.05 5.17 4.69
C LYS A 213 0.82 5.51 5.88
N TYR A 214 0.34 5.15 7.07
CA TYR A 214 1.11 5.11 8.29
C TYR A 214 1.08 3.71 8.87
N LYS A 215 2.25 3.13 9.13
CA LYS A 215 2.38 1.81 9.78
C LYS A 215 3.04 1.99 11.15
N PRO A 216 2.35 1.76 12.28
CA PRO A 216 3.01 1.70 13.59
C PRO A 216 4.04 0.59 13.70
N LYS A 217 4.77 0.58 14.82
CA LYS A 217 5.65 -0.53 15.16
C LYS A 217 4.79 -1.78 15.36
N THR A 218 5.14 -2.85 14.66
CA THR A 218 4.55 -4.18 14.84
C THR A 218 4.81 -4.67 16.26
N ILE A 219 3.80 -5.27 16.90
CA ILE A 219 3.98 -5.99 18.15
C ILE A 219 4.26 -7.45 17.83
N THR A 220 5.28 -8.01 18.46
CA THR A 220 5.60 -9.44 18.44
C THR A 220 5.57 -9.97 19.88
N GLY A 221 5.42 -11.29 20.03
CA GLY A 221 5.39 -11.93 21.34
C GLY A 221 4.03 -11.87 22.04
N ILE A 222 2.95 -11.65 21.29
CA ILE A 222 1.59 -11.74 21.83
C ILE A 222 1.30 -13.19 22.24
N GLN A 223 0.80 -13.39 23.45
CA GLN A 223 0.28 -14.67 23.92
C GLN A 223 -1.10 -14.90 23.31
N ILE A 224 -1.24 -15.96 22.51
CA ILE A 224 -2.56 -16.40 22.04
C ILE A 224 -2.98 -17.61 22.87
N LEU A 225 -4.06 -17.46 23.61
CA LEU A 225 -4.61 -18.46 24.52
C LEU A 225 -6.02 -18.85 24.08
N ASN A 226 -6.48 -20.05 24.45
CA ASN A 226 -7.85 -20.48 24.20
C ASN A 226 -8.85 -19.54 24.87
#